data_AF-A0A8H2W6A7-F1
#
_entry.id   AF-A0A8H2W6A7-F1
#
_cell.length_a   1.000
_cell.length_b   1.000
_cell.length_c   1.000
_cell.angle_alpha   90.00
_cell.angle_beta   90.00
_cell.angle_gamma   90.00
#
_symmetry.space_group_name_H-M   'P 1'
#
loop_
_entity.id
_entity.type
_entity.pdbx_description
1 polymer ?
#
loop_
_entity_poly.entity_id
_entity_poly.type
_entity_poly.pdbx_seq_one_letter_code
_entity_poly.pdbx_strand_id
1 'polypeptide(L)'
;MTWLTWYTPASVISLADADFFLTPLNPVLFPGVPSSVQVHNGFETIQAMSAQGKLGAVQALKAKHSSASITLVGLGHGGAISFLDAIYLQLHILSGVAIKVVTHGMPRVGNQAFADYVDSHLSDVSRINNMKDVIPILPGRFLGFHHSSGEKHILSIGSWVACAGQDNTDQQCSTGDVPNIFSGTVNDNRGPYENITIDDSACNA
;
A
#
# COMPACT_ATOMS: atom_id res chain seq x y z
N MET A 1 -1.45 -30.48 6.58
CA MET A 1 -1.58 -29.66 7.80
C MET A 1 -0.22 -29.07 8.07
N THR A 2 0.08 -27.96 7.40
CA THR A 2 1.40 -27.30 7.36
C THR A 2 1.12 -25.82 7.46
N TRP A 3 0.96 -25.37 8.70
CA TRP A 3 0.78 -23.97 9.05
C TRP A 3 2.17 -23.35 9.35
N LEU A 4 2.32 -22.07 9.02
CA LEU A 4 3.22 -21.10 9.65
C LEU A 4 4.74 -21.15 9.36
N THR A 5 5.18 -20.68 8.19
CA THR A 5 6.58 -20.19 8.02
C THR A 5 6.74 -18.84 7.32
N TRP A 6 5.68 -18.12 6.93
CA TRP A 6 5.83 -16.89 6.14
C TRP A 6 5.69 -15.57 6.90
N TYR A 7 5.64 -15.57 8.23
CA TYR A 7 5.67 -14.33 8.99
C TYR A 7 7.07 -14.10 9.60
N THR A 8 8.01 -13.70 8.75
CA THR A 8 9.19 -12.97 9.21
C THR A 8 8.94 -11.47 9.03
N PRO A 9 9.21 -10.64 10.06
CA PRO A 9 9.03 -9.21 9.94
C PRO A 9 9.99 -8.67 8.88
N ALA A 10 9.44 -7.99 7.88
CA ALA A 10 10.13 -7.10 6.95
C ALA A 10 11.44 -7.64 6.36
N SER A 11 11.37 -8.61 5.43
CA SER A 11 12.44 -8.78 4.47
C SER A 11 12.02 -8.22 3.11
N VAL A 12 12.86 -7.34 2.55
CA VAL A 12 12.83 -6.90 1.13
C VAL A 12 12.67 -8.09 0.18
N ILE A 13 13.17 -9.25 0.62
CA ILE A 13 13.14 -10.52 -0.09
C ILE A 13 11.69 -10.96 -0.36
N SER A 14 10.72 -10.75 0.53
CA SER A 14 9.32 -11.16 0.27
C SER A 14 8.62 -10.34 -0.82
N LEU A 15 9.09 -9.12 -1.12
CA LEU A 15 8.56 -8.25 -2.17
C LEU A 15 9.21 -8.49 -3.54
N ALA A 16 10.28 -9.29 -3.56
CA ALA A 16 11.11 -9.53 -4.72
C ALA A 16 11.51 -11.02 -4.85
N ASP A 17 10.84 -11.94 -4.14
CA ASP A 17 11.15 -13.37 -4.14
C ASP A 17 10.81 -14.04 -5.49
N ALA A 18 11.29 -15.26 -5.73
CA ALA A 18 10.96 -16.00 -6.95
C ALA A 18 9.45 -16.35 -7.06
N ASP A 19 8.71 -16.29 -5.95
CA ASP A 19 7.34 -16.80 -5.84
C ASP A 19 6.24 -15.72 -5.95
N PHE A 20 6.59 -14.46 -6.21
CA PHE A 20 5.57 -13.43 -6.47
C PHE A 20 5.26 -13.25 -7.94
N PHE A 21 3.98 -13.01 -8.22
CA PHE A 21 3.46 -12.75 -9.56
C PHE A 21 2.20 -11.90 -9.49
N LEU A 22 1.86 -11.28 -10.63
CA LEU A 22 0.61 -10.55 -10.80
C LEU A 22 -0.55 -11.54 -10.94
N THR A 23 -1.52 -11.45 -10.03
CA THR A 23 -2.76 -12.23 -10.07
C THR A 23 -3.97 -11.30 -10.14
N PRO A 24 -5.04 -11.65 -10.88
CA PRO A 24 -6.30 -10.95 -10.76
C PRO A 24 -6.82 -11.00 -9.31
N LEU A 25 -7.54 -9.95 -8.89
CA LEU A 25 -8.23 -9.96 -7.60
C LEU A 25 -9.33 -11.04 -7.58
N ASN A 26 -9.55 -11.65 -6.41
CA ASN A 26 -10.62 -12.63 -6.24
C ASN A 26 -12.00 -12.02 -6.53
N PRO A 27 -12.75 -12.51 -7.53
CA PRO A 27 -14.00 -11.88 -7.97
C PRO A 27 -15.14 -11.97 -6.94
N VAL A 28 -15.04 -12.87 -5.95
CA VAL A 28 -16.00 -12.95 -4.84
C VAL A 28 -15.73 -11.82 -3.82
N LEU A 29 -14.46 -11.53 -3.56
CA LEU A 29 -14.07 -10.45 -2.65
C LEU A 29 -14.14 -9.08 -3.33
N PHE A 30 -13.83 -9.00 -4.62
CA PHE A 30 -13.77 -7.76 -5.40
C PHE A 30 -14.75 -7.81 -6.58
N PRO A 31 -16.07 -7.86 -6.32
CA PRO A 31 -17.06 -7.98 -7.38
C PRO A 31 -17.01 -6.75 -8.31
N GLY A 32 -17.07 -7.01 -9.62
CA GLY A 32 -17.07 -5.95 -10.65
C GLY A 32 -15.70 -5.41 -11.03
N VAL A 33 -14.62 -5.79 -10.35
CA VAL A 33 -13.26 -5.41 -10.75
C VAL A 33 -12.82 -6.23 -11.97
N PRO A 34 -12.35 -5.61 -13.07
CA PRO A 34 -11.89 -6.34 -14.25
C PRO A 34 -10.69 -7.25 -13.96
N SER A 35 -10.62 -8.42 -14.61
CA SER A 35 -9.50 -9.37 -14.43
C SER A 35 -8.14 -8.85 -14.92
N SER A 36 -8.14 -7.79 -15.73
CA SER A 36 -6.92 -7.07 -16.12
C SER A 36 -6.30 -6.29 -14.96
N VAL A 37 -7.07 -5.97 -13.91
CA VAL A 37 -6.56 -5.40 -12.67
C VAL A 37 -5.90 -6.51 -11.87
N GLN A 38 -4.57 -6.52 -11.88
CA GLN A 38 -3.78 -7.56 -11.23
C GLN A 38 -2.89 -6.97 -10.15
N VAL A 39 -2.71 -7.73 -9.08
CA VAL A 39 -1.96 -7.34 -7.88
C VAL A 39 -0.95 -8.41 -7.51
N HIS A 40 -0.01 -8.08 -6.63
CA HIS A 40 0.89 -9.04 -6.02
C HIS A 40 0.11 -10.15 -5.30
N ASN A 41 0.29 -11.40 -5.70
CA ASN A 41 -0.36 -12.58 -5.11
C ASN A 41 -0.29 -12.64 -3.57
N GLY A 42 0.87 -12.34 -2.98
CA GLY A 42 1.02 -12.30 -1.52
C GLY A 42 0.14 -11.24 -0.83
N PHE A 43 0.01 -10.03 -1.40
CA PHE A 43 -0.84 -8.99 -0.82
C PHE A 43 -2.32 -9.35 -0.91
N GLU A 44 -2.74 -9.91 -2.06
CA GLU A 44 -4.11 -10.42 -2.23
C GLU A 44 -4.44 -11.48 -1.20
N THR A 45 -3.53 -12.45 -0.99
CA THR A 45 -3.72 -13.51 0.00
C THR A 45 -3.88 -12.96 1.42
N ILE A 46 -3.00 -12.04 1.84
CA ILE A 46 -3.06 -11.46 3.20
C ILE A 46 -4.32 -10.60 3.38
N GLN A 47 -4.73 -9.86 2.35
CA GLN A 47 -5.97 -9.10 2.38
C GLN A 47 -7.16 -10.04 2.57
N ALA A 48 -7.25 -11.10 1.76
CA ALA A 48 -8.33 -12.07 1.79
C ALA A 48 -8.51 -12.74 3.16
N MET A 49 -7.40 -13.08 3.84
CA MET A 49 -7.43 -13.71 5.17
C MET A 49 -8.16 -12.89 6.23
N SER A 50 -8.19 -11.56 6.10
CA SER A 50 -8.75 -10.65 7.10
C SER A 50 -9.93 -9.81 6.59
N ALA A 51 -10.26 -9.90 5.31
CA ALA A 51 -11.25 -9.06 4.62
C ALA A 51 -12.61 -9.03 5.34
N GLN A 52 -13.22 -10.21 5.55
CA GLN A 52 -14.55 -10.31 6.17
C GLN A 52 -14.56 -9.79 7.61
N GLY A 53 -13.51 -10.08 8.39
CA GLY A 53 -13.39 -9.58 9.76
C GLY A 53 -13.31 -8.06 9.82
N LYS A 54 -12.52 -7.45 8.93
CA LYS A 54 -12.40 -5.99 8.81
C LYS A 54 -13.73 -5.37 8.37
N LEU A 55 -14.42 -5.94 7.38
CA LEU A 55 -15.74 -5.45 6.94
C LEU A 55 -16.75 -5.48 8.09
N GLY A 56 -16.85 -6.61 8.81
CA GLY A 56 -17.76 -6.74 9.95
C GLY A 56 -17.49 -5.71 11.05
N ALA A 57 -16.21 -5.49 11.38
CA ALA A 57 -15.81 -4.47 12.36
C ALA A 57 -16.17 -3.05 11.90
N VAL A 58 -15.90 -2.71 10.64
CA VAL A 58 -16.25 -1.41 10.07
C VAL A 58 -17.76 -1.20 10.05
N GLN A 59 -18.54 -2.20 9.64
CA GLN A 59 -20.00 -2.12 9.66
C GLN A 59 -20.55 -1.91 11.08
N ALA A 60 -20.01 -2.62 12.07
CA ALA A 60 -20.40 -2.44 13.47
C ALA A 60 -20.10 -1.03 13.98
N LEU A 61 -18.95 -0.45 13.60
CA LEU A 61 -18.60 0.94 13.93
C LEU A 61 -19.49 1.94 13.20
N LYS A 62 -19.79 1.72 11.90
CA LYS A 62 -20.69 2.57 11.12
C LYS A 62 -22.11 2.57 11.65
N ALA A 63 -22.59 1.45 12.19
CA ALA A 63 -23.90 1.40 12.86
C ALA A 63 -23.96 2.31 14.09
N LYS A 64 -22.84 2.50 14.79
CA LYS A 64 -22.72 3.42 15.95
C LYS A 64 -22.38 4.85 15.55
N HIS A 65 -21.67 5.03 14.44
CA HIS A 65 -21.13 6.29 13.96
C HIS A 65 -21.43 6.48 12.46
N SER A 66 -22.70 6.69 12.13
CA SER A 66 -23.19 6.70 10.75
C SER A 66 -22.56 7.78 9.86
N SER A 67 -22.12 8.91 10.43
CA SER A 67 -21.44 10.00 9.71
C SER A 67 -19.92 9.86 9.65
N ALA A 68 -19.31 8.89 10.34
CA ALA A 68 -17.86 8.76 10.38
C ALA A 68 -17.27 8.38 9.00
N SER A 69 -16.16 9.02 8.64
CA SER A 69 -15.31 8.62 7.53
C SER A 69 -14.43 7.42 7.91
N ILE A 70 -13.88 6.75 6.91
CA ILE A 70 -12.91 5.65 7.10
C ILE A 70 -11.55 6.14 6.64
N THR A 71 -10.53 5.96 7.47
CA THR A 71 -9.13 6.19 7.08
C THR A 71 -8.36 4.89 7.24
N LEU A 72 -7.75 4.43 6.16
CA LEU A 72 -6.89 3.26 6.14
C LEU A 72 -5.44 3.72 6.19
N VAL A 73 -4.67 3.11 7.09
CA VAL A 73 -3.27 3.45 7.30
C VAL A 73 -2.41 2.20 7.36
N GLY A 74 -1.19 2.28 6.83
CA GLY A 74 -0.26 1.16 6.90
C GLY A 74 1.16 1.54 6.53
N LEU A 75 2.11 0.84 7.13
CA LEU A 75 3.55 0.91 6.83
C LEU A 75 3.94 -0.27 5.95
N GLY A 76 4.75 -0.05 4.91
CA GLY A 76 5.31 -1.12 4.07
C GLY A 76 4.22 -2.04 3.51
N HIS A 77 4.33 -3.34 3.78
CA HIS A 77 3.34 -4.36 3.42
C HIS A 77 1.93 -4.02 3.92
N GLY A 78 1.80 -3.43 5.12
CA GLY A 78 0.51 -2.97 5.65
C GLY A 78 -0.10 -1.84 4.83
N GLY A 79 0.73 -1.01 4.18
CA GLY A 79 0.27 -0.01 3.22
C GLY A 79 -0.36 -0.64 1.99
N ALA A 80 0.28 -1.68 1.43
CA ALA A 80 -0.25 -2.41 0.28
C ALA A 80 -1.59 -3.08 0.60
N ILE A 81 -1.70 -3.70 1.78
CA ILE A 81 -2.96 -4.28 2.27
C ILE A 81 -4.04 -3.20 2.46
N SER A 82 -3.66 -2.02 2.95
CA SER A 82 -4.58 -0.89 3.10
C SER A 82 -5.15 -0.40 1.77
N PHE A 83 -4.37 -0.43 0.68
CA PHE A 83 -4.85 -0.13 -0.67
C PHE A 83 -5.95 -1.11 -1.10
N LEU A 84 -5.69 -2.41 -0.92
CA LEU A 84 -6.64 -3.46 -1.27
C LEU A 84 -7.89 -3.39 -0.38
N ASP A 85 -7.73 -3.11 0.91
CA ASP A 85 -8.84 -2.93 1.83
C ASP A 85 -9.70 -1.71 1.49
N ALA A 86 -9.11 -0.62 1.00
CA ALA A 86 -9.86 0.57 0.62
C ALA A 86 -10.82 0.25 -0.53
N ILE A 87 -10.33 -0.43 -1.57
CA ILE A 87 -11.15 -0.91 -2.69
C ILE A 87 -12.21 -1.90 -2.19
N TYR A 88 -11.81 -2.86 -1.38
CA TYR A 88 -12.72 -3.86 -0.81
C TYR A 88 -13.86 -3.20 -0.03
N LEU A 89 -13.55 -2.32 0.93
CA LEU A 89 -14.57 -1.62 1.72
C LEU A 89 -15.46 -0.73 0.85
N GLN A 90 -14.93 -0.09 -0.19
CA GLN A 90 -15.72 0.71 -1.12
C GLN A 90 -16.75 -0.13 -1.89
N LEU A 91 -16.40 -1.36 -2.28
CA LEU A 91 -17.30 -2.27 -2.97
C LEU A 91 -18.38 -2.88 -2.06
N HIS A 92 -18.09 -3.02 -0.76
CA HIS A 92 -18.97 -3.74 0.18
C HIS A 92 -19.75 -2.83 1.14
N ILE A 93 -19.36 -1.56 1.31
CA ILE A 93 -20.08 -0.59 2.14
C ILE A 93 -20.99 0.25 1.25
N LEU A 94 -22.21 0.50 1.72
CA LEU A 94 -23.20 1.32 1.02
C LEU A 94 -22.62 2.69 0.62
N SER A 95 -22.99 3.13 -0.58
CA SER A 95 -22.57 4.38 -1.22
C SER A 95 -22.60 5.59 -0.28
N GLY A 96 -21.58 6.45 -0.34
CA GLY A 96 -21.55 7.74 0.37
C GLY A 96 -20.62 7.81 1.59
N VAL A 97 -19.87 6.75 1.90
CA VAL A 97 -18.83 6.81 2.93
C VAL A 97 -17.52 7.34 2.34
N ALA A 98 -17.01 8.44 2.91
CA ALA A 98 -15.70 8.98 2.54
C ALA A 98 -14.59 8.03 3.02
N ILE A 99 -13.76 7.57 2.09
CA ILE A 99 -12.60 6.72 2.34
C ILE A 99 -11.34 7.53 2.03
N LYS A 100 -10.41 7.53 2.99
CA LYS A 100 -9.07 8.10 2.85
C LYS A 100 -8.03 7.00 3.04
N VAL A 101 -6.95 7.05 2.27
CA VAL A 101 -5.83 6.11 2.40
C VAL A 101 -4.54 6.88 2.62
N VAL A 102 -3.83 6.58 3.71
CA VAL A 102 -2.54 7.19 4.04
C VAL A 102 -1.53 6.08 4.33
N THR A 103 -0.61 5.86 3.41
CA THR A 103 0.40 4.80 3.54
C THR A 103 1.79 5.38 3.72
N HIS A 104 2.67 4.62 4.36
CA HIS A 104 4.05 5.00 4.65
C HIS A 104 4.99 3.93 4.06
N GLY A 105 5.96 4.35 3.25
CA GLY A 105 6.94 3.46 2.63
C GLY A 105 6.33 2.28 1.88
N MET A 106 5.22 2.52 1.17
CA MET A 106 4.41 1.46 0.57
C MET A 106 5.02 0.92 -0.74
N PRO A 107 5.20 -0.40 -0.89
CA PRO A 107 5.64 -1.01 -2.15
C PRO A 107 4.60 -0.87 -3.25
N ARG A 108 5.00 -1.11 -4.51
CA ARG A 108 4.07 -1.23 -5.63
C ARG A 108 3.14 -2.43 -5.38
N VAL A 109 1.85 -2.24 -5.64
CA VAL A 109 0.83 -3.23 -5.25
C VAL A 109 0.39 -4.08 -6.43
N GLY A 110 0.32 -3.51 -7.63
CA GLY A 110 -0.19 -4.19 -8.80
C GLY A 110 0.30 -3.60 -10.10
N ASN A 111 -0.35 -4.00 -11.20
CA ASN A 111 0.02 -3.57 -12.54
C ASN A 111 -0.50 -2.18 -12.90
N GLN A 112 -0.22 -1.72 -14.12
CA GLN A 112 -0.70 -0.44 -14.63
C GLN A 112 -2.23 -0.31 -14.52
N ALA A 113 -2.98 -1.36 -14.88
CA ALA A 113 -4.43 -1.36 -14.77
C ALA A 113 -4.91 -1.22 -13.32
N PHE A 114 -4.18 -1.75 -12.35
CA PHE A 114 -4.44 -1.54 -10.92
C PHE A 114 -4.16 -0.08 -10.50
N ALA A 115 -3.04 0.50 -10.94
CA ALA A 115 -2.73 1.91 -10.66
C ALA A 115 -3.83 2.86 -11.19
N ASP A 116 -4.29 2.61 -12.41
CA ASP A 116 -5.38 3.37 -13.05
C ASP A 116 -6.73 3.13 -12.34
N TYR A 117 -6.98 1.90 -11.89
CA TYR A 117 -8.16 1.56 -11.12
C TYR A 117 -8.20 2.31 -9.79
N VAL A 118 -7.07 2.38 -9.07
CA VAL A 118 -6.95 3.17 -7.83
C VAL A 118 -7.23 4.65 -8.10
N ASP A 119 -6.56 5.25 -9.09
CA ASP A 119 -6.70 6.68 -9.40
C ASP A 119 -8.14 7.06 -9.82
N SER A 120 -8.91 6.12 -10.39
CA SER A 120 -10.30 6.34 -10.81
C SER A 120 -11.34 6.09 -9.72
N HIS A 121 -11.03 5.30 -8.69
CA HIS A 121 -12.01 4.89 -7.67
C HIS A 121 -11.73 5.48 -6.28
N LEU A 122 -10.47 5.76 -5.94
CA LEU A 122 -10.07 6.33 -4.66
C LEU A 122 -9.67 7.80 -4.83
N SER A 123 -10.45 8.71 -4.25
CA SER A 123 -10.26 10.16 -4.44
C SER A 123 -9.33 10.83 -3.41
N ASP A 124 -9.04 10.20 -2.28
CA ASP A 124 -8.15 10.74 -1.23
C ASP A 124 -7.08 9.71 -0.85
N VAL A 125 -6.00 9.71 -1.64
CA VAL A 125 -4.84 8.84 -1.45
C VAL A 125 -3.59 9.69 -1.17
N SER A 126 -2.87 9.35 -0.11
CA SER A 126 -1.55 9.89 0.20
C SER A 126 -0.57 8.74 0.42
N ARG A 127 0.36 8.57 -0.51
CA ARG A 127 1.47 7.62 -0.44
C ARG A 127 2.71 8.36 0.05
N ILE A 128 3.07 8.20 1.32
CA ILE A 128 4.18 8.91 1.95
C ILE A 128 5.43 8.04 1.84
N ASN A 129 6.44 8.50 1.12
CA ASN A 129 7.73 7.81 0.99
C ASN A 129 8.81 8.61 1.69
N ASN A 130 9.73 7.93 2.39
CA ASN A 130 10.73 8.59 3.20
C ASN A 130 12.14 8.45 2.61
N MET A 131 12.80 9.58 2.37
CA MET A 131 14.21 9.67 2.00
C MET A 131 14.59 8.62 0.95
N LYS A 132 15.58 7.77 1.24
CA LYS A 132 16.11 6.76 0.33
C LYS A 132 15.54 5.37 0.65
N ASP A 133 14.30 5.30 1.14
CA ASP A 133 13.60 4.04 1.37
C ASP A 133 13.51 3.23 0.08
N VAL A 134 14.01 2.00 0.12
CA VAL A 134 14.00 1.07 -1.01
C VAL A 134 12.64 0.38 -1.20
N ILE A 135 11.80 0.29 -0.17
CA ILE A 135 10.54 -0.46 -0.23
C ILE A 135 9.58 0.08 -1.30
N PRO A 136 9.38 1.41 -1.45
CA PRO A 136 8.50 1.95 -2.48
C PRO A 136 8.88 1.56 -3.91
N ILE A 137 10.15 1.27 -4.19
CA ILE A 137 10.56 0.92 -5.55
C ILE A 137 10.41 -0.58 -5.87
N LEU A 138 9.81 -1.35 -4.96
CA LEU A 138 9.61 -2.79 -5.08
C LEU A 138 8.13 -3.16 -5.10
N PRO A 139 7.72 -4.22 -5.84
CA PRO A 139 8.49 -4.82 -6.92
C PRO A 139 8.82 -3.81 -8.03
N GLY A 140 9.84 -4.10 -8.81
CA GLY A 140 10.33 -3.18 -9.85
C GLY A 140 9.35 -3.04 -11.02
N ARG A 141 9.32 -1.85 -11.64
CA ARG A 141 8.52 -1.57 -12.86
C ARG A 141 8.79 -2.53 -14.02
N PHE A 142 10.01 -3.03 -14.13
CA PHE A 142 10.38 -3.99 -15.17
C PHE A 142 9.64 -5.33 -15.05
N LEU A 143 9.00 -5.61 -13.90
CA LEU A 143 8.14 -6.77 -13.66
C LEU A 143 6.66 -6.46 -13.90
N GLY A 144 6.33 -5.28 -14.44
CA GLY A 144 4.97 -4.85 -14.73
C GLY A 144 4.22 -4.28 -13.53
N PHE A 145 4.91 -3.93 -12.44
CA PHE A 145 4.32 -3.29 -11.27
C PHE A 145 4.38 -1.77 -11.37
N HIS A 146 3.29 -1.10 -11.00
CA HIS A 146 3.13 0.35 -11.09
C HIS A 146 2.54 0.93 -9.81
N HIS A 147 2.90 2.18 -9.52
CA HIS A 147 2.25 2.96 -8.47
C HIS A 147 1.07 3.75 -9.00
N SER A 148 0.04 3.89 -8.18
CA SER A 148 -0.97 4.93 -8.36
C SER A 148 -0.38 6.32 -8.12
N SER A 149 -1.16 7.35 -8.46
CA SER A 149 -0.85 8.74 -8.11
C SER A 149 -0.93 8.97 -6.59
N GLY A 150 -0.54 10.17 -6.15
CA GLY A 150 -0.70 10.62 -4.76
C GLY A 150 0.56 10.49 -3.90
N GLU A 151 1.74 10.42 -4.51
CA GLU A 151 3.01 10.38 -3.78
C GLU A 151 3.34 11.72 -3.12
N LYS A 152 3.76 11.64 -1.86
CA LYS A 152 4.37 12.69 -1.06
C LYS A 152 5.73 12.18 -0.60
N HIS A 153 6.82 12.75 -1.11
CA HIS A 153 8.17 12.27 -0.81
C HIS A 153 8.85 13.22 0.17
N ILE A 154 9.30 12.66 1.29
CA ILE A 154 10.14 13.34 2.28
C ILE A 154 11.58 13.32 1.78
N LEU A 155 12.12 14.48 1.44
CA LEU A 155 13.53 14.62 1.04
C LEU A 155 14.45 14.67 2.27
N SER A 156 13.96 15.32 3.32
CA SER A 156 14.57 15.42 4.64
C SER A 156 13.50 15.90 5.63
N ILE A 157 13.78 15.87 6.94
CA ILE A 157 12.84 16.34 7.97
C ILE A 157 12.37 17.77 7.64
N GLY A 158 11.05 17.99 7.57
CA GLY A 158 10.46 19.29 7.24
C GLY A 158 10.55 19.69 5.75
N SER A 159 11.08 18.85 4.86
CA SER A 159 11.20 19.10 3.43
C SER A 159 10.51 18.02 2.60
N TRP A 160 9.43 18.41 1.93
CA TRP A 160 8.54 17.49 1.19
C TRP A 160 8.28 17.97 -0.21
N VAL A 161 8.06 17.03 -1.12
CA VAL A 161 7.51 17.29 -2.45
C VAL A 161 6.26 16.46 -2.70
N ALA A 162 5.30 17.03 -3.40
CA ALA A 162 4.16 16.30 -3.93
C ALA A 162 4.49 15.87 -5.37
N CYS A 163 4.67 14.58 -5.57
CA CYS A 163 5.06 14.02 -6.85
C CYS A 163 3.85 13.86 -7.76
N ALA A 164 3.90 14.48 -8.93
CA ALA A 164 2.79 14.47 -9.88
C ALA A 164 2.68 13.12 -10.60
N GLY A 165 1.45 12.59 -10.68
CA GLY A 165 1.14 11.39 -11.44
C GLY A 165 1.69 10.09 -10.83
N GLN A 166 1.74 9.07 -11.67
CA GLN A 166 2.19 7.72 -11.34
C GLN A 166 3.68 7.56 -11.62
N ASP A 167 4.41 6.84 -10.74
CA ASP A 167 5.83 6.47 -10.90
C ASP A 167 6.74 7.61 -11.42
N ASN A 168 6.58 8.81 -10.85
CA ASN A 168 7.30 10.00 -11.27
C ASN A 168 8.82 9.81 -11.13
N THR A 169 9.55 9.98 -12.24
CA THR A 169 11.00 9.73 -12.31
C THR A 169 11.85 10.97 -12.02
N ASP A 170 11.26 12.07 -11.53
CA ASP A 170 12.02 13.20 -11.02
C ASP A 170 12.92 12.77 -9.85
N GLN A 171 14.11 13.35 -9.74
CA GLN A 171 15.08 13.02 -8.70
C GLN A 171 14.59 13.39 -7.28
N GLN A 172 13.53 14.19 -7.16
CA GLN A 172 12.89 14.48 -5.88
C GLN A 172 11.75 13.51 -5.54
N CYS A 173 11.44 12.55 -6.42
CA CYS A 173 10.39 11.54 -6.22
C CYS A 173 11.00 10.16 -6.06
N SER A 174 10.41 9.28 -5.25
CA SER A 174 11.08 8.03 -4.85
C SER A 174 11.53 7.16 -6.02
N THR A 175 10.77 7.15 -7.12
CA THR A 175 11.10 6.37 -8.32
C THR A 175 12.31 6.93 -9.06
N GLY A 176 12.54 8.24 -9.06
CA GLY A 176 13.75 8.85 -9.63
C GLY A 176 14.91 8.94 -8.63
N ASP A 177 14.60 9.14 -7.35
CA ASP A 177 15.57 9.32 -6.27
C ASP A 177 16.24 8.00 -5.82
N VAL A 178 15.50 6.88 -5.92
CA VAL A 178 15.98 5.52 -5.64
C VAL A 178 15.85 4.68 -6.92
N PRO A 179 16.74 4.84 -7.91
CA PRO A 179 16.57 4.20 -9.22
C PRO A 179 16.73 2.67 -9.20
N ASN A 180 17.33 2.11 -8.15
CA ASN A 180 17.50 0.68 -7.95
C ASN A 180 17.78 0.36 -6.46
N ILE A 181 17.77 -0.93 -6.11
CA ILE A 181 17.94 -1.39 -4.73
C ILE A 181 19.28 -1.03 -4.09
N PHE A 182 20.31 -0.72 -4.89
CA PHE A 182 21.63 -0.32 -4.39
C PHE A 182 21.72 1.19 -4.13
N SER A 183 20.70 1.95 -4.50
CA SER A 183 20.62 3.41 -4.34
C SER A 183 19.79 3.83 -3.14
N GLY A 184 19.33 2.87 -2.33
CA GLY A 184 18.47 3.09 -1.18
C GLY A 184 18.80 2.20 0.00
N THR A 185 18.06 2.37 1.09
CA THR A 185 18.20 1.62 2.34
C THR A 185 16.84 1.27 2.91
N VAL A 186 16.73 0.11 3.56
CA VAL A 186 15.50 -0.29 4.27
C VAL A 186 15.29 0.48 5.57
N ASN A 187 16.35 1.11 6.10
CA ASN A 187 16.30 1.79 7.40
C ASN A 187 15.36 3.00 7.34
N ASP A 188 15.34 3.70 6.21
CA ASP A 188 14.51 4.88 6.00
C ASP A 188 13.00 4.52 6.00
N ASN A 189 12.64 3.24 5.79
CA ASN A 189 11.26 2.78 5.91
C ASN A 189 10.69 2.99 7.31
N ARG A 190 11.51 2.88 8.37
CA ARG A 190 11.09 3.09 9.76
C ARG A 190 10.82 4.57 10.08
N GLY A 191 11.19 5.48 9.18
CA GLY A 191 11.09 6.92 9.34
C GLY A 191 12.45 7.59 9.58
N PRO A 192 12.47 8.83 10.10
CA PRO A 192 11.33 9.54 10.66
C PRO A 192 10.36 10.07 9.60
N TYR A 193 9.05 9.89 9.82
CA TYR A 193 7.97 10.56 9.09
C TYR A 193 7.54 11.79 9.89
N GLU A 194 8.11 12.97 9.63
CA GLU A 194 7.95 14.18 10.48
C GLU A 194 8.22 13.93 11.97
N ASN A 195 9.44 13.45 12.29
CA ASN A 195 9.87 13.11 13.66
C ASN A 195 9.14 11.92 14.32
N ILE A 196 8.26 11.23 13.59
CA ILE A 196 7.61 10.00 14.06
C ILE A 196 8.34 8.80 13.47
N THR A 197 8.91 7.98 14.34
CA THR A 197 9.42 6.65 13.97
C THR A 197 8.28 5.64 14.09
N ILE A 198 8.11 4.80 13.07
CA ILE A 198 7.12 3.72 13.06
C ILE A 198 7.90 2.41 13.01
N ASP A 199 8.17 1.83 14.18
CA ASP A 199 8.84 0.55 14.32
C ASP A 199 8.38 -0.22 15.57
N ASP A 200 9.04 -1.35 15.82
CA ASP A 200 8.78 -2.24 16.94
C ASP A 200 9.47 -1.83 18.25
N SER A 201 10.33 -0.80 18.23
CA SER A 201 11.18 -0.44 19.37
C SER A 201 10.43 0.25 20.51
N ALA A 202 9.30 0.90 20.21
CA ALA A 202 8.51 1.64 21.19
C ALA A 202 7.50 0.79 21.97
N CYS A 203 7.28 -0.46 21.56
CA CYS A 203 6.37 -1.39 22.22
C CYS A 203 7.14 -2.22 23.26
N ASN A 204 7.01 -1.90 24.54
CA ASN A 204 7.46 -2.79 25.59
C ASN A 204 6.54 -4.02 25.63
N ALA A 205 7.11 -5.20 25.44
CA ALA A 205 6.42 -6.49 25.59
C ALA A 205 6.04 -6.77 27.06
#